data_AF-A0A0F8WRH5-F1
#
_entry.id   AF-A0A0F8WRH5-F1
#
_cell.length_a   1.000
_cell.length_b   1.000
_cell.length_c   1.000
_cell.angle_alpha   90.00
_cell.angle_beta   90.00
_cell.angle_gamma   90.00
#
_symmetry.space_group_name_H-M   'P 1'
#
loop_
_entity.id
_entity.type
_entity.pdbx_description
1 polymer ?
#
loop_
_entity_poly.entity_id
_entity_poly.type
_entity_poly.pdbx_seq_one_letter_code
_entity_poly.pdbx_strand_id
1 'polypeptide(L)'
;MAKITTDLAGALFPTPVALITTVDNSGRANIITLAWVGIVCSNPLMVSTSIRPSRHSHGLLKATPELVVNVPTRDLVAKTDYCGCVSGRTTDKFAATGLTALPSQQIK
;
A
#
# COMPACT_ATOMS: atom_id res chain seq x y z
N MET A 1 31.03 -4.35 22.51
CA MET A 1 29.87 -3.52 22.11
C MET A 1 28.69 -3.94 22.99
N ALA A 2 28.17 -3.06 23.84
CA ALA A 2 27.06 -3.41 24.73
C ALA A 2 25.75 -3.55 23.93
N LYS A 3 24.95 -4.58 24.22
CA LYS A 3 23.61 -4.71 23.65
C LYS A 3 22.66 -3.82 24.46
N ILE A 4 21.82 -3.07 23.76
CA ILE A 4 20.77 -2.25 24.38
C ILE A 4 19.40 -2.81 24.01
N THR A 5 18.50 -2.84 24.98
CA THR A 5 17.08 -3.15 24.73
C THR A 5 16.38 -1.85 24.33
N THR A 6 15.75 -1.83 23.16
CA THR A 6 14.97 -0.70 22.65
C THR A 6 13.63 -1.20 22.14
N ASP A 7 12.64 -0.31 22.07
CA ASP A 7 11.46 -0.57 21.24
C ASP A 7 11.92 -0.73 19.77
N LEU A 8 11.52 -1.85 19.16
CA LEU A 8 11.85 -2.19 17.79
C LEU A 8 10.84 -1.61 16.79
N ALA A 9 9.78 -0.95 17.27
CA ALA A 9 8.79 -0.29 16.43
C ALA A 9 9.48 0.74 15.51
N GLY A 10 9.62 0.39 14.24
CA GLY A 10 10.28 1.23 13.24
C GLY A 10 11.81 1.21 13.29
N ALA A 11 12.46 0.24 13.94
CA ALA A 11 13.93 0.20 14.03
C ALA A 11 14.65 -0.16 12.71
N LEU A 12 13.93 -0.69 11.72
CA LEU A 12 14.50 -1.05 10.41
C LEU A 12 14.46 0.16 9.48
N PHE A 13 15.63 0.64 9.05
CA PHE A 13 15.76 1.74 8.10
C PHE A 13 16.76 1.41 6.98
N PRO A 14 16.53 1.90 5.75
CA PRO A 14 15.32 2.58 5.30
C PRO A 14 14.13 1.61 5.21
N THR A 15 12.91 2.13 5.36
CA THR A 15 11.70 1.40 4.96
C THR A 15 11.27 1.89 3.58
N PRO A 16 10.80 0.99 2.69
CA PRO A 16 10.23 1.41 1.41
C PRO A 16 8.94 2.18 1.64
N VAL A 17 8.55 2.98 0.64
CA VAL A 17 7.25 3.65 0.61
C VAL A 17 6.57 3.21 -0.68
N ALA A 18 5.47 2.46 -0.56
CA ALA A 18 4.68 2.04 -1.71
C ALA A 18 3.22 2.44 -1.54
N LEU A 19 2.61 2.82 -2.66
CA LEU A 19 1.17 3.00 -2.79
C LEU A 19 0.58 1.72 -3.37
N ILE A 20 -0.18 1.00 -2.55
CA ILE A 20 -0.88 -0.21 -2.98
C ILE A 20 -2.28 0.15 -3.43
N THR A 21 -2.62 -0.18 -4.68
CA THR A 21 -3.98 -0.07 -5.18
C THR A 21 -4.67 -1.43 -5.18
N THR A 22 -5.92 -1.42 -4.77
CA THR A 22 -6.81 -2.59 -4.67
C THR A 22 -8.16 -2.21 -5.21
N VAL A 23 -8.90 -3.15 -5.79
CA VAL A 23 -10.26 -2.92 -6.29
C VAL A 23 -11.26 -3.75 -5.49
N ASP A 24 -12.52 -3.30 -5.46
CA ASP A 24 -13.63 -4.12 -4.98
C ASP A 24 -14.26 -4.95 -6.12
N ASN A 25 -15.27 -5.76 -5.78
CA ASN A 25 -16.00 -6.57 -6.76
C ASN A 25 -16.70 -5.73 -7.85
N SER A 26 -17.03 -4.47 -7.57
CA SER A 26 -17.63 -3.53 -8.52
C SER A 26 -16.59 -2.78 -9.37
N GLY A 27 -15.28 -3.02 -9.16
CA GLY A 27 -14.20 -2.33 -9.84
C GLY A 27 -13.85 -0.97 -9.23
N ARG A 28 -14.36 -0.65 -8.04
CA ARG A 28 -14.02 0.60 -7.36
C ARG A 28 -12.63 0.50 -6.77
N ALA A 29 -11.73 1.36 -7.23
CA ALA A 29 -10.36 1.40 -6.76
C ALA A 29 -10.24 2.09 -5.39
N ASN A 30 -9.31 1.61 -4.59
CA ASN A 30 -8.82 2.24 -3.37
C ASN A 30 -7.29 2.19 -3.36
N ILE A 31 -6.66 3.12 -2.66
CA ILE A 31 -5.20 3.25 -2.57
C ILE A 31 -4.75 3.36 -1.11
N ILE A 32 -3.64 2.74 -0.71
CA ILE A 32 -3.11 2.79 0.66
C ILE A 32 -1.58 2.83 0.65
N THR A 33 -1.01 3.62 1.55
CA THR A 33 0.44 3.68 1.73
C THR A 33 0.90 2.63 2.72
N LEU A 34 1.90 1.84 2.32
CA LEU A 34 2.49 0.79 3.15
C LEU A 34 4.01 0.88 3.12
N ALA A 35 4.60 0.72 4.30
CA ALA A 35 6.05 0.58 4.47
C ALA A 35 6.49 -0.89 4.60
N TRP A 36 5.58 -1.79 4.95
CA TRP A 36 5.85 -3.21 5.11
C TRP A 36 5.59 -3.92 3.79
N VAL A 37 6.50 -3.69 2.84
CA VAL A 37 6.49 -4.24 1.49
C VAL A 37 7.92 -4.59 1.10
N GLY A 38 8.13 -5.69 0.38
CA GLY A 38 9.49 -6.07 -0.01
C GLY A 38 9.51 -7.27 -0.95
N ILE A 39 10.57 -7.33 -1.77
CA ILE A 39 10.84 -8.45 -2.67
C ILE A 39 11.21 -9.68 -1.82
N VAL A 40 10.61 -10.82 -2.12
CA VAL A 40 10.88 -12.09 -1.43
C VAL A 40 11.47 -13.17 -2.34
N CYS A 41 11.30 -13.05 -3.66
CA CYS A 41 11.94 -13.93 -4.63
C CYS A 41 12.20 -13.18 -5.93
N SER A 42 13.32 -13.49 -6.58
CA SER A 42 13.71 -12.89 -7.85
C SER A 42 13.17 -13.66 -9.06
N ASN A 43 12.98 -14.98 -8.94
CA ASN A 43 12.45 -15.82 -10.02
C ASN A 43 11.64 -17.01 -9.47
N PRO A 44 10.30 -17.04 -9.63
CA PRO A 44 9.49 -15.94 -10.17
C PRO A 44 9.55 -14.71 -9.25
N LEU A 45 9.41 -13.51 -9.83
CA LEU A 45 9.38 -12.27 -9.05
C LEU A 45 8.20 -12.29 -8.08
N MET A 46 8.47 -12.19 -6.79
CA MET A 46 7.45 -12.16 -5.74
C MET A 46 7.69 -11.00 -4.79
N VAL A 47 6.60 -10.34 -4.41
CA VAL A 47 6.59 -9.26 -3.41
C VAL A 47 5.68 -9.68 -2.26
N SER A 48 6.14 -9.43 -1.04
CA SER A 48 5.31 -9.51 0.16
C SER A 48 4.81 -8.14 0.55
N THR A 49 3.60 -8.08 1.10
CA THR A 49 3.10 -6.90 1.78
C THR A 49 2.25 -7.29 2.99
N SER A 50 2.35 -6.51 4.07
CA SER A 50 1.59 -6.74 5.30
C SER A 50 0.51 -5.69 5.48
N ILE A 51 -0.75 -6.11 5.44
CA ILE A 51 -1.92 -5.23 5.61
C ILE A 51 -2.72 -5.70 6.81
N ARG A 52 -2.90 -4.81 7.79
CA ARG A 52 -3.68 -5.13 9.00
C ARG A 52 -5.15 -5.41 8.64
N PRO A 53 -5.82 -6.38 9.29
CA PRO A 53 -7.23 -6.70 9.04
C PRO A 53 -8.21 -5.54 9.18
N SER A 54 -7.90 -4.55 10.03
CA SER A 54 -8.72 -3.36 10.24
C SER A 54 -8.70 -2.38 9.04
N ARG A 55 -7.68 -2.45 8.18
CA ARG A 55 -7.55 -1.56 7.02
C ARG A 55 -8.56 -1.95 5.94
N HIS A 56 -9.16 -0.95 5.29
CA HIS A 56 -10.15 -1.18 4.23
C HIS A 56 -9.62 -2.11 3.12
N SER A 57 -8.38 -1.89 2.66
CA SER A 57 -7.73 -2.69 1.62
C SER A 57 -7.61 -4.18 1.95
N HIS A 58 -7.54 -4.57 3.22
CA HIS A 58 -7.52 -6.00 3.58
C HIS A 58 -8.86 -6.69 3.26
N GLY A 59 -9.98 -5.99 3.49
CA GLY A 59 -11.30 -6.49 3.11
C GLY A 59 -11.45 -6.60 1.58
N LEU A 60 -10.91 -5.62 0.86
CA LEU A 60 -10.89 -5.64 -0.62
C LEU A 60 -10.09 -6.83 -1.14
N LEU A 61 -8.89 -7.07 -0.61
CA LEU A 61 -8.04 -8.20 -1.00
C LEU A 61 -8.65 -9.57 -0.69
N LYS A 62 -9.52 -9.67 0.31
CA LYS A 62 -10.27 -10.90 0.57
C LYS A 62 -11.34 -11.16 -0.48
N ALA A 63 -11.92 -10.10 -1.07
CA ALA A 63 -12.95 -10.21 -2.09
C ALA A 63 -12.36 -10.31 -3.51
N THR A 64 -11.31 -9.54 -3.78
CA THR A 64 -10.57 -9.50 -5.05
C THR A 64 -9.08 -9.62 -4.72
N PRO A 65 -8.47 -10.81 -4.85
CA PRO A 65 -7.10 -11.09 -4.39
C PRO A 65 -6.03 -10.57 -5.37
N GLU A 66 -6.18 -9.32 -5.78
CA GLU A 66 -5.33 -8.64 -6.75
C GLU A 66 -4.89 -7.27 -6.20
N LEU A 67 -3.65 -6.87 -6.47
CA LEU A 67 -3.12 -5.57 -6.10
C LEU A 67 -2.08 -5.09 -7.10
N VAL A 68 -1.88 -3.78 -7.15
CA VAL A 68 -0.74 -3.15 -7.84
C VAL A 68 0.12 -2.41 -6.82
N VAL A 69 1.44 -2.55 -6.96
CA VAL A 69 2.44 -1.81 -6.21
C VAL A 69 2.89 -0.61 -7.02
N ASN A 70 2.63 0.60 -6.54
CA ASN A 70 3.05 1.85 -7.17
C ASN A 70 4.20 2.48 -6.37
N VAL A 71 5.24 2.92 -7.06
CA VAL A 71 6.41 3.57 -6.44
C VAL A 71 6.26 5.09 -6.62
N PRO A 72 5.93 5.85 -5.55
CA PRO A 72 5.72 7.28 -5.65
C PRO A 72 7.04 8.04 -5.81
N THR A 73 7.00 9.17 -6.53
CA THR A 73 8.09 10.14 -6.58
C THR A 73 7.99 11.14 -5.43
N ARG A 74 9.05 11.95 -5.23
CA ARG A 74 9.10 13.00 -4.19
C ARG A 74 7.94 13.98 -4.27
N ASP A 75 7.51 14.35 -5.49
CA ASP A 75 6.44 15.35 -5.70
C ASP A 75 5.07 14.86 -5.21
N LEU A 76 4.91 13.55 -5.02
CA LEU A 76 3.68 12.93 -4.52
C LEU A 76 3.69 12.76 -2.99
N VAL A 77 4.71 13.21 -2.26
CA VAL A 77 4.89 12.91 -0.82
C VAL A 77 3.65 13.21 0.02
N ALA A 78 3.01 14.38 -0.16
CA ALA A 78 1.82 14.77 0.59
C ALA A 78 0.61 13.87 0.28
N LYS A 79 0.44 13.48 -1.00
CA LYS A 79 -0.64 12.58 -1.42
C LYS A 79 -0.40 11.15 -0.91
N THR A 80 0.85 10.73 -0.94
CA THR A 80 1.29 9.43 -0.40
C THR A 80 1.02 9.37 1.10
N ASP A 81 1.41 10.38 1.88
CA ASP A 81 1.14 10.40 3.32
C ASP A 81 -0.37 10.36 3.62
N TYR A 82 -1.14 11.20 2.93
CA TYR A 82 -2.61 11.22 3.04
C TYR A 82 -3.25 9.83 2.83
N CYS A 83 -2.77 9.08 1.83
CA CYS A 83 -3.29 7.73 1.54
C CYS A 83 -3.02 6.72 2.67
N GLY A 84 -2.02 6.94 3.51
CA GLY A 84 -1.69 6.13 4.69
C GLY A 84 -2.52 6.49 5.94
N CYS A 85 -2.94 7.75 6.05
CA CYS A 85 -3.65 8.32 7.20
C CYS A 85 -5.17 8.18 7.13
N VAL A 86 -5.75 8.24 5.93
CA VAL A 86 -7.22 8.20 5.74
C VAL A 86 -7.68 6.81 5.29
N SER A 87 -8.86 6.38 5.74
CA SER A 87 -9.46 5.10 5.38
C SER A 87 -10.30 5.21 4.10
N GLY A 88 -10.12 4.27 3.16
CA GLY A 88 -10.94 4.18 1.95
C GLY A 88 -12.39 3.74 2.22
N ARG A 89 -12.70 3.31 3.46
CA ARG A 89 -14.05 2.85 3.83
C ARG A 89 -15.08 3.99 3.79
N THR A 90 -14.65 5.22 4.05
CA THR A 90 -15.51 6.40 4.16
C THR A 90 -15.07 7.54 3.24
N THR A 91 -14.01 7.35 2.46
CA THR A 91 -13.40 8.42 1.67
C THR A 91 -12.89 7.88 0.35
N ASP A 92 -13.30 8.50 -0.75
CA ASP A 92 -12.65 8.33 -2.04
C ASP A 92 -11.32 9.10 -2.03
N LYS A 93 -10.22 8.36 -1.93
CA LYS A 93 -8.88 8.96 -1.85
C LYS A 93 -8.37 9.44 -3.20
N PHE A 94 -8.83 8.87 -4.31
CA PHE A 94 -8.45 9.36 -5.64
C PHE A 94 -9.05 10.75 -5.86
N ALA A 95 -10.34 10.91 -5.56
CA ALA A 95 -11.00 12.21 -5.58
C ALA A 95 -10.34 13.22 -4.61
N ALA A 96 -10.05 12.81 -3.37
CA ALA A 96 -9.47 13.71 -2.37
C ALA A 96 -8.03 14.15 -2.67
N THR A 97 -7.24 13.32 -3.35
CA THR A 97 -5.82 13.62 -3.66
C THR A 97 -5.57 14.09 -5.09
N GLY A 98 -6.58 13.99 -5.96
CA GLY A 98 -6.43 14.21 -7.41
C GLY A 98 -5.47 13.21 -8.06
N LEU A 99 -5.25 12.04 -7.46
CA LEU A 99 -4.58 10.92 -8.14
C LEU A 99 -5.56 10.30 -9.14
N THR A 100 -5.04 9.80 -10.26
CA THR A 100 -5.85 9.15 -11.29
C THR A 100 -5.61 7.65 -11.25
N ALA A 101 -6.68 6.86 -11.09
CA ALA A 101 -6.61 5.42 -11.26
C ALA A 101 -6.55 5.10 -12.76
N LEU A 102 -5.55 4.33 -13.18
CA LEU A 102 -5.43 3.83 -14.54
C LEU A 102 -5.68 2.31 -14.55
N PRO A 103 -6.29 1.76 -15.63
CA PRO A 103 -6.47 0.32 -15.77
C PRO A 103 -5.12 -0.41 -15.76
N SER A 104 -5.06 -1.55 -15.06
CA SER A 104 -3.93 -2.48 -15.16
C SER A 104 -4.00 -3.26 -16.47
N GLN A 105 -2.85 -3.76 -16.92
CA GLN A 105 -2.77 -4.59 -18.14
C GLN A 105 -3.15 -6.05 -17.91
N GLN A 106 -3.03 -6.55 -16.67
CA GLN A 106 -3.13 -7.99 -16.37
C GLN A 106 -4.21 -8.35 -15.35
N ILE A 107 -4.58 -7.42 -14.47
CA ILE A 107 -5.50 -7.66 -13.36
C ILE A 107 -6.60 -6.60 -13.35
N LYS A 108 -7.63 -6.81 -12.54
CA LYS A 108 -8.82 -5.96 -12.46
C LYS A 108 -8.54 -4.60 -11.83
#